data_AF-A0A1C5RVF2-F1
#
_entry.id   AF-A0A1C5RVF2-F1
#
_cell.length_a   1.000
_cell.length_b   1.000
_cell.length_c   1.000
_cell.angle_alpha   90.00
_cell.angle_beta   90.00
_cell.angle_gamma   90.00
#
_symmetry.space_group_name_H-M   'P 1'
#
loop_
_entity.id
_entity.type
_entity.pdbx_description
1 polymer ?
#
loop_
_entity_poly.entity_id
_entity_poly.type
_entity_poly.pdbx_seq_one_letter_code
_entity_poly.pdbx_strand_id
1 'polypeptide(L)'
;MIVTGRNWEEVPEDIKNFSGIHYMITANGARITEVETNKILGNIYCPIRKQKKHWKWSKNTSLYRIYIIRGEGYVSEKQYWEIEEYYQDPKICQYLRATRKRVPDLIAFLEEKRCELDKVEILFKRKEEKEQAWQELKTIKGIRLLSLPQFNNIEVNDMENAVKEVKAASDYVTDSNEEEGAAKAIEKFVL
;
A
#
# COMPACT_ATOMS: atom_id res chain seq x y z
N MET A 1 17.55 -10.48 3.55
CA MET A 1 16.12 -10.26 3.23
C MET A 1 15.76 -8.83 3.61
N ILE A 2 14.99 -8.11 2.79
CA ILE A 2 14.48 -6.76 3.11
C ILE A 2 12.99 -6.78 3.38
N VAL A 3 12.54 -5.96 4.32
CA VAL A 3 11.12 -5.74 4.62
C VAL A 3 10.77 -4.26 4.48
N THR A 4 9.68 -3.98 3.76
CA THR A 4 9.21 -2.61 3.52
C THR A 4 7.67 -2.52 3.42
N GLY A 5 7.13 -1.35 3.76
CA GLY A 5 5.72 -1.02 3.56
C GLY A 5 5.38 -0.66 2.09
N ARG A 6 6.41 -0.41 1.28
CA ARG A 6 6.30 -0.13 -0.15
C ARG A 6 5.69 -1.30 -0.90
N ASN A 7 4.97 -0.97 -1.97
CA ASN A 7 4.56 -1.97 -2.96
C ASN A 7 5.78 -2.35 -3.82
N TRP A 8 5.77 -3.52 -4.44
CA TRP A 8 6.92 -3.98 -5.24
C TRP A 8 7.38 -2.95 -6.29
N GLU A 9 6.45 -2.33 -7.03
CA GLU A 9 6.79 -1.32 -8.04
C GLU A 9 7.34 -0.01 -7.46
N GLU A 10 7.11 0.25 -6.17
CA GLU A 10 7.59 1.46 -5.49
C GLU A 10 8.99 1.28 -4.89
N VAL A 11 9.50 0.06 -4.82
CA VAL A 11 10.86 -0.20 -4.35
C VAL A 11 11.83 0.34 -5.42
N PRO A 12 12.83 1.17 -5.06
CA PRO A 12 13.82 1.67 -6.00
C PRO A 12 14.56 0.53 -6.72
N GLU A 13 14.89 0.79 -7.98
CA GLU A 13 15.50 -0.19 -8.87
C GLU A 13 16.90 -0.62 -8.39
N ASP A 14 17.64 0.29 -7.77
CA ASP A 14 18.95 -0.02 -7.16
C ASP A 14 18.83 -1.05 -6.03
N ILE A 15 17.74 -1.02 -5.25
CA ILE A 15 17.48 -2.02 -4.20
C ILE A 15 17.05 -3.35 -4.84
N LYS A 16 16.24 -3.32 -5.91
CA LYS A 16 15.84 -4.54 -6.63
C LYS A 16 17.02 -5.23 -7.29
N ASN A 17 18.00 -4.48 -7.78
CA ASN A 17 19.16 -5.02 -8.48
C ASN A 17 20.37 -5.29 -7.57
N PHE A 18 20.28 -4.97 -6.28
CA PHE A 18 21.37 -5.24 -5.36
C PHE A 18 21.49 -6.74 -5.08
N SER A 19 22.62 -7.33 -5.50
CA SER A 19 22.86 -8.78 -5.49
C SER A 19 22.83 -9.43 -4.12
N GLY A 20 22.97 -8.65 -3.03
CA GLY A 20 22.88 -9.15 -1.66
C GLY A 20 21.45 -9.37 -1.15
N ILE A 21 20.41 -8.99 -1.91
CA ILE A 21 19.02 -9.19 -1.50
C ILE A 21 18.38 -10.30 -2.34
N HIS A 22 18.20 -11.47 -1.72
CA HIS A 22 17.55 -12.60 -2.36
C HIS A 22 16.02 -12.61 -2.20
N TYR A 23 15.51 -12.01 -1.12
CA TYR A 23 14.08 -11.97 -0.80
C TYR A 23 13.64 -10.58 -0.33
N MET A 24 12.46 -10.17 -0.77
CA MET A 24 11.79 -8.95 -0.29
C MET A 24 10.39 -9.26 0.20
N ILE A 25 10.03 -8.61 1.30
CA ILE A 25 8.68 -8.60 1.83
C ILE A 25 8.12 -7.19 1.72
N THR A 26 7.06 -7.06 0.90
CA THR A 26 6.48 -5.77 0.48
C THR A 26 5.03 -5.66 0.95
N ALA A 27 4.44 -4.47 0.77
CA ALA A 27 3.06 -4.14 1.12
C ALA A 27 2.71 -4.53 2.56
N ASN A 28 3.57 -4.16 3.51
CA ASN A 28 3.42 -4.47 4.93
C ASN A 28 3.25 -5.98 5.20
N GLY A 29 4.02 -6.83 4.54
CA GLY A 29 3.94 -8.28 4.77
C GLY A 29 2.94 -9.02 3.91
N ALA A 30 2.20 -8.32 3.03
CA ALA A 30 1.23 -8.96 2.15
C ALA A 30 1.91 -9.83 1.08
N ARG A 31 3.16 -9.52 0.68
CA ARG A 31 3.81 -10.17 -0.46
C ARG A 31 5.26 -10.52 -0.17
N ILE A 32 5.62 -11.78 -0.45
CA ILE A 32 7.00 -12.29 -0.40
C ILE A 32 7.45 -12.61 -1.81
N THR A 33 8.52 -11.96 -2.25
CA THR A 33 9.09 -12.10 -3.59
C THR A 33 10.54 -12.53 -3.52
N GLU A 34 10.91 -13.56 -4.28
CA GLU A 34 12.29 -13.87 -4.63
C GLU A 34 12.77 -12.88 -5.69
N VAL A 35 13.83 -12.14 -5.39
CA VAL A 35 14.24 -10.97 -6.18
C VAL A 35 14.81 -11.37 -7.53
N GLU A 36 15.71 -12.36 -7.56
CA GLU A 36 16.44 -12.76 -8.77
C GLU A 36 15.52 -13.15 -9.93
N THR A 37 14.41 -13.83 -9.63
CA THR A 37 13.47 -14.33 -10.64
C THR A 37 12.16 -13.53 -10.67
N ASN A 38 11.98 -12.57 -9.75
CA ASN A 38 10.71 -11.91 -9.45
C ASN A 38 9.56 -12.90 -9.17
N LYS A 39 9.86 -14.07 -8.61
CA LYS A 39 8.87 -15.09 -8.29
C LYS A 39 8.19 -14.78 -6.97
N ILE A 40 6.86 -14.77 -6.99
CA ILE A 40 6.04 -14.61 -5.79
C ILE A 40 6.02 -15.94 -5.04
N LEU A 41 6.59 -15.95 -3.82
CA LEU A 41 6.69 -17.15 -2.98
C LEU A 41 5.52 -17.28 -2.00
N GLY A 42 4.94 -16.15 -1.61
CA GLY A 42 3.81 -16.12 -0.70
C GLY A 42 3.04 -14.81 -0.85
N ASN A 43 1.73 -14.88 -0.67
CA ASN A 43 0.89 -13.70 -0.66
C ASN A 43 -0.29 -13.87 0.30
N ILE A 44 -0.52 -12.85 1.11
CA ILE A 44 -1.70 -12.71 1.97
C ILE A 44 -2.51 -11.55 1.41
N TYR A 45 -3.74 -11.85 1.01
CA TYR A 45 -4.59 -10.88 0.34
C TYR A 45 -5.51 -10.18 1.34
N CYS A 46 -5.58 -8.86 1.23
CA CYS A 46 -6.53 -8.05 1.97
C CYS A 46 -7.97 -8.55 1.69
N PRO A 47 -8.71 -9.01 2.71
CA PRO A 47 -9.99 -9.70 2.52
C PRO A 47 -11.13 -8.73 2.23
N ILE A 48 -10.81 -7.43 2.19
CA ILE A 48 -11.75 -6.34 2.23
C ILE A 48 -12.69 -6.33 1.02
N ARG A 49 -12.25 -6.83 -0.14
CA ARG A 49 -13.10 -7.03 -1.34
C ARG A 49 -14.35 -7.87 -1.02
N LYS A 50 -14.21 -8.89 -0.17
CA LYS A 50 -15.30 -9.80 0.24
C LYS A 50 -16.23 -9.16 1.27
N GLN A 51 -15.82 -8.03 1.85
CA GLN A 51 -16.50 -7.32 2.93
C GLN A 51 -17.12 -5.99 2.46
N LYS A 52 -17.19 -5.75 1.13
CA LYS A 52 -17.77 -4.57 0.44
C LYS A 52 -19.10 -4.06 1.02
N LYS A 53 -20.00 -4.97 1.43
CA LYS A 53 -21.32 -4.63 2.00
C LYS A 53 -21.26 -3.90 3.36
N HIS A 54 -20.11 -3.93 4.05
CA HIS A 54 -19.92 -3.33 5.37
C HIS A 54 -19.39 -1.89 5.33
N TRP A 55 -19.10 -1.35 4.15
CA TRP A 55 -18.50 -0.03 3.96
C TRP A 55 -19.53 1.11 3.87
N LYS A 56 -20.28 1.34 4.96
CA LYS A 56 -21.31 2.40 4.98
C LYS A 56 -20.70 3.80 4.87
N TRP A 57 -19.58 4.07 5.54
CA TRP A 57 -18.85 5.33 5.45
C TRP A 57 -18.46 5.73 4.03
N SER A 58 -18.27 4.75 3.14
CA SER A 58 -17.81 4.95 1.77
C SER A 58 -18.87 5.51 0.81
N LYS A 59 -20.14 5.56 1.24
CA LYS A 59 -21.28 5.96 0.39
C LYS A 59 -21.49 7.48 0.29
N ASN A 60 -20.99 8.25 1.26
CA ASN A 60 -21.25 9.69 1.37
C ASN A 60 -19.98 10.57 1.32
N THR A 61 -18.85 10.00 0.90
CA THR A 61 -17.54 10.67 1.00
C THR A 61 -16.82 10.68 -0.34
N SER A 62 -16.25 11.84 -0.68
CA SER A 62 -15.27 12.00 -1.76
C SER A 62 -13.95 11.41 -1.26
N LEU A 63 -13.73 10.13 -1.56
CA LEU A 63 -12.58 9.36 -1.08
C LEU A 63 -11.58 9.13 -2.19
N TYR A 64 -10.30 9.32 -1.89
CA TYR A 64 -9.23 8.84 -2.74
C TYR A 64 -8.85 7.43 -2.30
N ARG A 65 -9.13 6.42 -3.13
CA ARG A 65 -8.76 5.03 -2.91
C ARG A 65 -7.65 4.60 -3.85
N ILE A 66 -6.66 3.93 -3.28
CA ILE A 66 -5.59 3.27 -4.02
C ILE A 66 -5.74 1.77 -3.75
N TYR A 67 -5.90 0.99 -4.81
CA TYR A 67 -5.93 -0.46 -4.72
C TYR A 67 -4.59 -1.03 -5.12
N ILE A 68 -3.92 -1.71 -4.20
CA ILE A 68 -2.66 -2.37 -4.48
C ILE A 68 -2.96 -3.80 -4.94
N ILE A 69 -2.57 -4.10 -6.17
CA ILE A 69 -2.80 -5.40 -6.80
C ILE A 69 -1.46 -5.84 -7.38
N ARG A 70 -0.96 -6.99 -6.94
CA ARG A 70 0.31 -7.55 -7.45
C ARG A 70 1.49 -6.57 -7.35
N GLY A 71 1.55 -5.81 -6.25
CA GLY A 71 2.58 -4.82 -6.02
C GLY A 71 2.43 -3.52 -6.80
N GLU A 72 1.32 -3.32 -7.51
CA GLU A 72 1.04 -2.12 -8.31
C GLU A 72 -0.15 -1.35 -7.73
N GLY A 73 -0.05 -0.01 -7.67
CA GLY A 73 -1.14 0.82 -7.18
C GLY A 73 -2.06 1.32 -8.29
N TYR A 74 -3.36 1.12 -8.12
CA TYR A 74 -4.40 1.53 -9.07
C TYR A 74 -5.28 2.64 -8.49
N VAL A 75 -5.59 3.63 -9.32
CA VAL A 75 -6.51 4.75 -9.01
C VAL A 75 -7.54 4.93 -10.12
N SER A 76 -8.71 5.51 -9.80
CA SER A 76 -9.68 5.85 -10.85
C SER A 76 -9.22 7.08 -11.64
N GLU A 77 -9.68 7.20 -12.89
CA GLU A 77 -9.35 8.36 -13.75
C GLU A 77 -9.73 9.68 -13.08
N LYS A 78 -10.90 9.72 -12.44
CA LYS A 78 -11.36 10.89 -11.68
C LYS A 78 -10.38 11.24 -10.56
N GLN A 79 -10.05 10.27 -9.71
CA GLN A 79 -9.18 10.51 -8.56
C GLN A 79 -7.79 11.00 -8.97
N TYR A 80 -7.24 10.49 -10.08
CA TYR A 80 -5.92 10.89 -10.54
C TYR A 80 -5.75 12.41 -10.69
N TRP A 81 -6.82 13.12 -11.09
CA TRP A 81 -6.82 14.57 -11.25
C TRP A 81 -7.12 15.35 -9.97
N GLU A 82 -7.64 14.68 -8.94
CA GLU A 82 -8.07 15.31 -7.68
C GLU A 82 -7.04 15.13 -6.54
N ILE A 83 -5.82 14.61 -6.81
CA ILE A 83 -4.87 14.25 -5.75
C ILE A 83 -4.45 15.44 -4.87
N GLU A 84 -4.36 16.64 -5.44
CA GLU A 84 -4.05 17.89 -4.74
C GLU A 84 -5.12 18.28 -3.71
N GLU A 85 -6.32 17.74 -3.80
CA GLU A 85 -7.36 17.96 -2.79
C GLU A 85 -7.13 17.14 -1.51
N TYR A 86 -6.22 16.15 -1.56
CA TYR A 86 -5.90 15.25 -0.44
C TYR A 86 -4.48 15.46 0.10
N TYR A 87 -3.55 15.89 -0.76
CA TYR A 87 -2.17 16.20 -0.38
C TYR A 87 -1.76 17.60 -0.81
N GLN A 88 -1.15 18.33 0.13
CA GLN A 88 -0.64 19.67 -0.13
C GLN A 88 0.80 19.67 -0.68
N ASP A 89 1.58 18.61 -0.41
CA ASP A 89 2.95 18.50 -0.90
C ASP A 89 2.96 18.14 -2.40
N PRO A 90 3.46 19.02 -3.29
CA PRO A 90 3.52 18.74 -4.72
C PRO A 90 4.37 17.51 -5.07
N LYS A 91 5.40 17.19 -4.28
CA LYS A 91 6.26 16.02 -4.51
C LYS A 91 5.49 14.73 -4.31
N ILE A 92 4.64 14.66 -3.29
CA ILE A 92 3.78 13.49 -3.04
C ILE A 92 2.75 13.34 -4.16
N CYS A 93 2.12 14.44 -4.59
CA CYS A 93 1.18 14.42 -5.71
C CYS A 93 1.85 13.93 -7.01
N GLN A 94 3.05 14.42 -7.31
CA GLN A 94 3.82 13.98 -8.48
C GLN A 94 4.20 12.50 -8.37
N TYR A 95 4.67 12.05 -7.21
CA TYR A 95 5.02 10.65 -6.96
C TYR A 95 3.82 9.71 -7.19
N LEU A 96 2.65 10.05 -6.64
CA LEU A 96 1.44 9.25 -6.84
C LEU A 96 1.01 9.25 -8.31
N ARG A 97 1.12 10.36 -9.04
CA ARG A 97 0.84 10.37 -10.48
C ARG A 97 1.81 9.48 -11.27
N ALA A 98 3.09 9.50 -10.93
CA ALA A 98 4.10 8.74 -11.63
C ALA A 98 3.99 7.22 -11.37
N THR A 99 3.52 6.82 -10.20
CA THR A 99 3.53 5.41 -9.75
C THR A 99 2.17 4.72 -9.80
N ARG A 100 1.07 5.44 -10.00
CA ARG A 100 -0.28 4.86 -10.02
C ARG A 100 -0.77 4.59 -11.44
N LYS A 101 -1.27 3.38 -11.64
CA LYS A 101 -1.98 2.99 -12.86
C LYS A 101 -3.41 3.50 -12.80
N ARG A 102 -3.86 4.12 -13.90
CA ARG A 102 -5.22 4.66 -14.02
C ARG A 102 -6.15 3.63 -14.62
N VAL A 103 -7.36 3.56 -14.06
CA VAL A 103 -8.48 2.78 -14.63
C VAL A 103 -9.75 3.64 -14.65
N PRO A 104 -10.67 3.43 -15.61
CA PRO A 104 -11.90 4.22 -15.66
C PRO A 104 -12.72 4.15 -14.38
N ASP A 105 -12.88 2.93 -13.84
CA ASP A 105 -13.60 2.66 -12.59
C ASP A 105 -12.86 1.56 -11.81
N LEU A 106 -12.42 1.89 -10.59
CA LEU A 106 -11.68 0.96 -9.72
C LEU A 106 -12.51 -0.24 -9.27
N ILE A 107 -13.79 -0.03 -8.98
CA ILE A 107 -14.67 -1.08 -8.45
C ILE A 107 -14.99 -2.06 -9.57
N ALA A 108 -15.34 -1.55 -10.74
CA ALA A 108 -15.59 -2.36 -11.93
C ALA A 108 -14.32 -3.14 -12.32
N PHE A 109 -13.15 -2.49 -12.31
CA PHE A 109 -11.87 -3.13 -12.60
C PHE A 109 -11.59 -4.33 -11.68
N LEU A 110 -11.82 -4.18 -10.36
CA LEU A 110 -11.67 -5.29 -9.41
C LEU A 110 -12.65 -6.44 -9.65
N GLU A 111 -13.87 -6.14 -10.07
CA GLU A 111 -14.92 -7.14 -10.30
C GLU A 111 -14.69 -7.91 -11.59
N GLU A 112 -14.38 -7.21 -12.68
CA GLU A 112 -14.09 -7.79 -13.99
C GLU A 112 -12.86 -8.71 -13.94
N LYS A 113 -11.76 -8.20 -13.38
CA LYS A 113 -10.48 -8.94 -13.37
C LYS A 113 -10.39 -10.00 -12.28
N ARG A 114 -11.38 -10.07 -11.38
CA ARG A 114 -11.38 -10.94 -10.19
C ARG A 114 -10.06 -10.88 -9.42
N CYS A 115 -9.50 -9.67 -9.32
CA CYS A 115 -8.21 -9.45 -8.67
C CYS A 115 -8.32 -9.58 -7.16
N GLU A 116 -7.27 -10.15 -6.57
CA GLU A 116 -7.04 -10.12 -5.14
C GLU A 116 -6.14 -8.93 -4.80
N LEU A 117 -6.40 -8.31 -3.64
CA LEU A 117 -5.76 -7.07 -3.20
C LEU A 117 -4.61 -7.40 -2.25
N ASP A 118 -3.45 -6.77 -2.43
CA ASP A 118 -2.37 -6.85 -1.43
C ASP A 118 -2.73 -5.96 -0.22
N LYS A 119 -3.12 -4.72 -0.49
CA LYS A 119 -3.65 -3.76 0.49
C LYS A 119 -4.52 -2.70 -0.19
N VAL A 120 -5.20 -1.91 0.63
CA VAL A 120 -5.97 -0.73 0.18
C VAL A 120 -5.48 0.48 0.95
N GLU A 121 -5.16 1.57 0.26
CA GLU A 121 -4.87 2.86 0.88
C GLU A 121 -6.03 3.81 0.60
N ILE A 122 -6.46 4.53 1.63
CA ILE A 122 -7.55 5.52 1.54
C ILE A 122 -7.02 6.84 2.05
N LEU A 123 -7.19 7.91 1.28
CA LEU A 123 -6.93 9.28 1.69
C LEU A 123 -8.25 10.01 1.93
N PHE A 124 -8.23 10.89 2.91
CA PHE A 124 -9.37 11.67 3.36
C PHE A 124 -9.05 13.15 3.25
N LYS A 125 -10.03 13.98 2.86
CA LYS A 125 -9.84 15.43 2.83
C LYS A 125 -9.87 16.01 4.25
N ARG A 126 -10.70 15.41 5.11
CA ARG A 126 -10.97 15.89 6.48
C ARG A 126 -10.66 14.82 7.52
N LYS A 127 -10.16 15.22 8.68
CA LYS A 127 -9.79 14.28 9.76
C LYS A 127 -11.00 13.57 10.34
N GLU A 128 -12.15 14.24 10.34
CA GLU A 128 -13.41 13.71 10.83
C GLU A 128 -13.91 12.54 9.98
N GLU A 129 -13.71 12.63 8.65
CA GLU A 129 -14.05 11.53 7.73
C GLU A 129 -13.16 10.31 7.96
N LYS A 130 -11.86 10.54 8.19
CA LYS A 130 -10.90 9.49 8.56
C LYS A 130 -11.34 8.83 9.87
N GLU A 131 -11.68 9.60 10.89
CA GLU A 131 -12.09 9.07 12.18
C GLU A 131 -13.36 8.21 12.06
N GLN A 132 -14.38 8.71 11.36
CA GLN A 132 -15.60 7.93 11.10
C GLN A 132 -15.30 6.62 10.37
N ALA A 133 -14.49 6.68 9.31
CA ALA A 133 -14.07 5.50 8.58
C ALA A 133 -13.27 4.52 9.45
N TRP A 134 -12.39 5.03 10.31
CA TRP A 134 -11.61 4.22 11.26
C TRP A 134 -12.51 3.46 12.23
N GLN A 135 -13.49 4.15 12.83
CA GLN A 135 -14.43 3.55 13.77
C GLN A 135 -15.32 2.48 13.14
N GLU A 136 -15.68 2.62 11.87
CA GLU A 136 -16.41 1.57 11.14
C GLU A 136 -15.49 0.40 10.77
N LEU A 137 -14.33 0.69 10.17
CA LEU A 137 -13.39 -0.33 9.69
C LEU A 137 -12.88 -1.20 10.83
N LYS A 138 -12.60 -0.66 12.02
CA LYS A 138 -12.10 -1.47 13.15
C LYS A 138 -13.07 -2.57 13.60
N THR A 139 -14.35 -2.49 13.22
CA THR A 139 -15.36 -3.51 13.55
C THR A 139 -15.31 -4.72 12.61
N ILE A 140 -14.61 -4.59 11.48
CA ILE A 140 -14.48 -5.62 10.46
C ILE A 140 -13.43 -6.64 10.91
N LYS A 141 -13.82 -7.91 10.97
CA LYS A 141 -12.90 -9.00 11.32
C LYS A 141 -11.95 -9.34 10.17
N GLY A 142 -10.73 -9.73 10.50
CA GLY A 142 -9.73 -10.17 9.52
C GLY A 142 -9.00 -9.04 8.79
N ILE A 143 -9.24 -7.77 9.13
CA ILE A 143 -8.45 -6.66 8.59
C ILE A 143 -7.60 -5.96 9.65
N ARG A 144 -6.43 -5.49 9.23
CA ARG A 144 -5.54 -4.65 10.02
C ARG A 144 -5.54 -3.23 9.47
N LEU A 145 -5.70 -2.25 10.35
CA LEU A 145 -5.63 -0.84 10.02
C LEU A 145 -4.29 -0.27 10.43
N LEU A 146 -3.66 0.46 9.52
CA LEU A 146 -2.49 1.27 9.77
C LEU A 146 -2.81 2.70 9.33
N SER A 147 -2.15 3.67 9.96
CA SER A 147 -2.22 5.06 9.54
C SER A 147 -0.92 5.74 9.92
N LEU A 148 -0.47 6.64 9.05
CA LEU A 148 0.71 7.44 9.30
C LEU A 148 0.25 8.77 9.93
N PRO A 149 0.77 9.18 11.10
CA PRO A 149 0.33 10.38 11.82
C PRO A 149 0.38 11.67 10.98
N GLN A 150 1.36 11.77 10.09
CA GLN A 150 1.57 12.88 9.16
C GLN A 150 0.50 12.96 8.06
N PHE A 151 -0.25 11.87 7.83
CA PHE A 151 -1.19 11.77 6.73
C PHE A 151 -2.61 11.59 7.20
N ASN A 152 -3.52 12.20 6.45
CA ASN A 152 -4.93 11.93 6.60
C ASN A 152 -5.34 10.68 5.81
N ASN A 153 -4.68 9.55 6.11
CA ASN A 153 -4.87 8.28 5.40
C ASN A 153 -5.23 7.12 6.33
N ILE A 154 -5.74 6.03 5.74
CA ILE A 154 -5.88 4.70 6.35
C ILE A 154 -5.34 3.68 5.34
N GLU A 155 -4.45 2.81 5.78
CA GLU A 155 -4.08 1.60 5.04
C GLU A 155 -4.81 0.40 5.64
N VAL A 156 -5.50 -0.34 4.80
CA VAL A 156 -6.17 -1.58 5.17
C VAL A 156 -5.44 -2.77 4.59
N ASN A 157 -5.08 -3.68 5.48
CA ASN A 157 -4.26 -4.86 5.26
C ASN A 157 -5.02 -6.09 5.79
N ASP A 158 -4.53 -7.31 5.52
CA ASP A 158 -5.03 -8.50 6.22
C ASP A 158 -4.51 -8.52 7.68
N MET A 159 -5.24 -9.16 8.60
CA MET A 159 -4.80 -9.36 9.98
C MET A 159 -3.58 -10.29 10.10
N GLU A 160 -3.53 -11.31 9.25
CA GLU A 160 -2.46 -12.30 9.16
C GLU A 160 -1.19 -11.75 8.52
N ASN A 161 -1.20 -10.53 8.00
CA ASN A 161 0.02 -9.84 7.61
C ASN A 161 0.99 -9.89 8.80
N ALA A 162 2.04 -10.70 8.66
CA ALA A 162 2.96 -11.08 9.71
C ALA A 162 3.97 -9.97 10.01
N VAL A 163 3.51 -8.72 10.07
CA VAL A 163 4.38 -7.52 10.10
C VAL A 163 5.39 -7.58 11.24
N LYS A 164 5.03 -8.16 12.38
CA LYS A 164 5.94 -8.26 13.54
C LYS A 164 6.93 -9.39 13.37
N GLU A 165 6.45 -10.56 12.99
CA GLU A 165 7.24 -11.79 12.84
C GLU A 165 8.20 -11.67 11.65
N VAL A 166 7.74 -11.08 10.55
CA VAL A 166 8.54 -10.74 9.36
C VAL A 166 9.64 -9.75 9.69
N LYS A 167 9.33 -8.68 10.43
CA LYS A 167 10.36 -7.72 10.89
C LYS A 167 11.36 -8.37 11.85
N ALA A 168 10.92 -9.32 12.67
CA ALA A 168 11.81 -10.05 13.57
C ALA A 168 12.74 -11.02 12.83
N ALA A 169 12.28 -11.59 11.71
CA ALA A 169 13.06 -12.52 10.90
C ALA A 169 13.93 -11.84 9.82
N SER A 170 13.83 -10.52 9.66
CA SER A 170 14.54 -9.79 8.61
C SER A 170 15.95 -9.38 9.02
N ASP A 171 16.89 -9.56 8.10
CA ASP A 171 18.25 -9.03 8.24
C ASP A 171 18.26 -7.49 8.25
N TYR A 172 17.30 -6.87 7.57
CA TYR A 172 17.13 -5.42 7.55
C TYR A 172 15.67 -5.01 7.29
N VAL A 173 15.19 -4.05 8.07
CA VAL A 173 13.92 -3.35 7.86
C VAL A 173 14.26 -1.93 7.41
N THR A 174 13.74 -1.50 6.27
CA THR A 174 13.94 -0.12 5.80
C THR A 174 13.15 0.86 6.68
N ASP A 175 13.64 2.08 6.85
CA ASP A 175 12.81 3.15 7.41
C ASP A 175 11.58 3.41 6.51
N SER A 176 10.70 4.29 6.97
CA SER A 176 9.52 4.69 6.20
C SER A 176 9.89 5.36 4.87
N ASN A 177 8.91 5.49 3.98
CA ASN A 177 9.10 6.17 2.69
C ASN A 177 9.53 7.63 2.84
N GLU A 178 9.08 8.29 3.90
CA GLU A 178 9.36 9.69 4.15
C GLU A 178 10.71 9.92 4.83
N GLU A 179 11.16 8.96 5.65
CA GLU A 179 12.49 9.01 6.23
C GLU A 179 13.56 8.52 5.25
N GLU A 180 13.23 8.52 3.95
CA GLU A 180 14.10 8.08 2.87
C GLU A 180 14.66 6.68 3.12
N GLY A 181 13.90 5.80 3.78
CA GLY A 181 14.40 4.50 4.23
C GLY A 181 14.96 3.63 3.12
N ALA A 182 14.45 3.81 1.90
CA ALA A 182 14.99 3.18 0.71
C ALA A 182 16.34 3.80 0.29
N ALA A 183 16.47 5.15 0.27
CA ALA A 183 17.74 5.80 -0.04
C ALA A 183 18.81 5.51 1.02
N LYS A 184 18.45 5.55 2.31
CA LYS A 184 19.34 5.12 3.41
C LYS A 184 19.78 3.67 3.28
N ALA A 185 18.89 2.78 2.81
CA ALA A 185 19.27 1.41 2.53
C ALA A 185 20.26 1.32 1.36
N ILE A 186 20.06 2.11 0.30
CA ILE A 186 21.01 2.20 -0.82
C ILE A 186 22.36 2.71 -0.33
N GLU A 187 22.40 3.82 0.42
CA GLU A 187 23.65 4.35 1.01
C GLU A 187 24.35 3.33 1.91
N LYS A 188 23.61 2.50 2.62
CA LYS A 188 24.17 1.52 3.56
C LYS A 188 24.71 0.26 2.88
N PHE A 189 24.05 -0.19 1.82
CA PHE A 189 24.32 -1.51 1.23
C PHE A 189 24.94 -1.45 -0.16
N VAL A 190 24.70 -0.38 -0.92
CA VAL A 190 25.08 -0.25 -2.34
C VAL A 190 26.27 0.70 -2.54
N LEU A 191 26.34 1.79 -1.79
CA LEU A 191 27.40 2.80 -1.83
C LEU A 191 28.45 2.55 -0.72
#